data_AF-U7NLT1-F1
#
_entry.id   AF-U7NLT1-F1
#
_cell.length_a   1.000
_cell.length_b   1.000
_cell.length_c   1.000
_cell.angle_alpha   90.00
_cell.angle_beta   90.00
_cell.angle_gamma   90.00
#
_symmetry.space_group_name_H-M   'P 1'
#
loop_
_entity.id
_entity.type
_entity.pdbx_description
1 polymer ?
#
loop_
_entity_poly.entity_id
_entity_poly.type
_entity_poly.pdbx_seq_one_letter_code
_entity_poly.pdbx_strand_id
1 'polypeptide(L)'
;MAKLALRLFPKWLLRNGRGPEWEFNRRTGMIKVWQYPKKFPFLPRKPPVAVEKPFYEFDAWCCARVDRFGTLFDLVLSHRYSKLDVTVGDILGAHGSPTMCYAYWDFIQNYMDVTKPLPELPMLEQYRHLDPTTAKHDQATGRPSRYWRDMDDKTFKQKVDDMFTDVSIIDTTRRPDLMAEKLNYAS
;
A
#
# COMPACT_ATOMS: atom_id res chain seq x y z
N MET A 1 39.25 -10.72 11.99
CA MET A 1 38.68 -9.66 12.87
C MET A 1 37.15 -9.58 12.81
N ALA A 2 36.50 -9.46 11.64
CA ALA A 2 35.03 -9.32 11.56
C ALA A 2 34.21 -10.47 12.19
N LYS A 3 34.64 -11.74 12.04
CA LYS A 3 33.97 -12.92 12.63
C LYS A 3 33.92 -12.91 14.17
N LEU A 4 34.93 -12.34 14.83
CA LEU A 4 35.01 -12.32 16.29
C LEU A 4 34.03 -11.29 16.88
N ALA A 5 33.94 -10.11 16.25
CA ALA A 5 33.03 -9.05 16.64
C ALA A 5 31.55 -9.47 16.48
N LEU A 6 31.19 -10.12 15.37
CA LEU A 6 29.84 -10.67 15.15
C LEU A 6 29.46 -11.74 16.19
N ARG A 7 30.42 -12.52 16.69
CA ARG A 7 30.18 -13.58 17.68
C ARG A 7 30.05 -13.04 19.10
N LEU A 8 30.83 -12.03 19.46
CA LEU A 8 30.85 -11.44 20.81
C LEU A 8 29.79 -10.35 20.99
N PHE A 9 29.44 -9.62 19.94
CA PHE A 9 28.49 -8.50 19.99
C PHE A 9 27.40 -8.56 18.92
N PRO A 10 26.72 -9.71 18.71
CA PRO A 10 25.71 -9.85 17.66
C PRO A 10 24.57 -8.84 17.82
N LYS A 11 24.11 -8.56 19.05
CA LYS A 11 23.01 -7.61 19.32
C LYS A 11 23.35 -6.13 19.08
N TRP A 12 24.65 -5.79 19.06
CA TRP A 12 25.11 -4.42 18.81
C TRP A 12 25.35 -4.17 17.31
N LEU A 13 25.84 -5.20 16.61
CA LEU A 13 26.12 -5.17 15.17
C LEU A 13 24.85 -5.44 14.33
N LEU A 14 24.03 -6.40 14.74
CA LEU A 14 22.74 -6.71 14.15
C LEU A 14 21.66 -6.00 14.96
N ARG A 15 21.34 -4.77 14.54
CA ARG A 15 20.15 -4.10 15.03
C ARG A 15 18.95 -4.78 14.39
N ASN A 16 18.03 -5.30 15.19
CA ASN A 16 16.71 -5.68 14.69
C ASN A 16 16.15 -4.50 13.90
N GLY A 17 15.70 -4.77 12.67
CA GLY A 17 15.03 -3.77 11.84
C GLY A 17 13.86 -3.13 12.59
N ARG A 18 13.44 -1.94 12.16
CA ARG A 18 12.13 -1.44 12.58
C ARG A 18 11.09 -2.47 12.11
N GLY A 19 10.11 -2.77 12.97
CA GLY A 19 9.04 -3.68 12.60
C GLY A 19 8.14 -3.09 11.50
N PRO A 20 7.04 -3.74 11.15
CA PRO A 20 6.10 -3.22 10.14
C PRO A 20 5.60 -1.83 10.56
N GLU A 21 5.43 -0.92 9.60
CA GLU A 21 4.91 0.42 9.86
C GLU A 21 3.38 0.46 9.76
N TRP A 22 2.81 -0.29 8.83
CA TRP A 22 1.37 -0.38 8.61
C TRP A 22 0.96 -1.72 7.99
N GLU A 23 -0.32 -2.08 8.13
CA GLU A 23 -0.95 -3.29 7.59
C GLU A 23 -2.37 -2.96 7.16
N PHE A 24 -2.75 -3.38 5.95
CA PHE A 24 -4.11 -3.28 5.44
C PHE A 24 -4.82 -4.61 5.61
N ASN A 25 -5.89 -4.63 6.41
CA ASN A 25 -6.72 -5.81 6.56
C ASN A 25 -8.00 -5.66 5.74
N ARG A 26 -7.99 -6.26 4.55
CA ARG A 26 -9.15 -6.30 3.64
C ARG A 26 -10.39 -6.88 4.29
N ARG A 27 -10.27 -7.95 5.10
CA ARG A 27 -11.43 -8.66 5.67
C ARG A 27 -12.17 -7.83 6.73
N THR A 28 -11.42 -7.07 7.53
CA THR A 28 -12.00 -6.22 8.58
C THR A 28 -12.25 -4.79 8.10
N GLY A 29 -11.67 -4.39 6.96
CA GLY A 29 -11.71 -3.01 6.48
C GLY A 29 -10.88 -2.04 7.33
N MET A 30 -9.94 -2.55 8.14
CA MET A 30 -9.13 -1.77 9.07
C MET A 30 -7.70 -1.58 8.54
N ILE A 31 -7.14 -0.40 8.82
CA ILE A 31 -5.72 -0.11 8.70
C ILE A 31 -5.11 -0.15 10.09
N LYS A 32 -4.08 -0.96 10.25
CA LYS A 32 -3.28 -1.04 11.46
C LYS A 32 -1.97 -0.28 11.25
N VAL A 33 -1.66 0.65 12.13
CA VAL A 33 -0.46 1.49 12.07
C VAL A 33 0.36 1.28 13.35
N TRP A 34 1.64 0.95 13.21
CA TRP A 34 2.55 0.81 14.34
C TRP A 34 3.33 2.09 14.58
N GLN A 35 3.09 2.69 15.75
CA GLN A 35 3.85 3.84 16.20
C GLN A 35 5.03 3.39 17.06
N TYR A 36 6.23 3.60 16.53
CA TYR A 36 7.47 3.33 17.24
C TYR A 36 7.92 4.56 18.03
N PRO A 37 7.96 4.51 19.37
CA PRO A 37 8.42 5.63 20.17
C PRO A 37 9.89 5.94 19.85
N LYS A 38 10.25 7.23 19.86
CA LYS A 38 11.62 7.67 19.60
C LYS A 38 12.58 6.98 20.57
N LYS A 39 13.66 6.41 20.03
CA LYS A 39 14.72 5.82 20.84
C LYS A 39 15.51 6.96 21.49
N PHE A 40 15.41 7.09 22.80
CA PHE A 40 16.33 7.91 23.55
C PHE A 40 17.64 7.16 23.78
N PRO A 41 18.81 7.83 23.68
CA PRO A 41 20.07 7.24 24.11
C PRO A 41 19.93 6.73 25.55
N PHE A 42 20.45 5.52 25.83
CA PHE A 42 20.51 4.90 27.16
C PHE A 42 19.19 4.35 27.77
N LEU A 43 18.01 4.61 27.20
CA LEU A 43 16.76 3.96 27.64
C LEU A 43 16.40 2.72 26.80
N PRO A 44 15.83 1.67 27.44
CA PRO A 44 15.28 0.54 26.70
C PRO A 44 14.13 0.99 25.81
N ARG A 45 13.97 0.35 24.64
CA ARG A 45 12.87 0.64 23.72
C ARG A 45 11.54 0.26 24.37
N LYS A 46 10.60 1.21 24.43
CA LYS A 46 9.20 0.91 24.73
C LYS A 46 8.60 0.08 23.58
N PRO A 47 7.65 -0.84 23.87
CA PRO A 47 6.97 -1.59 22.82
C PRO A 47 6.22 -0.64 21.87
N PRO A 48 6.11 -0.97 20.59
CA PRO A 48 5.33 -0.18 19.65
C PRO A 48 3.85 -0.20 20.02
N VAL A 49 3.18 0.93 19.82
CA VAL A 49 1.72 1.03 19.98
C VAL A 49 1.10 0.80 18.62
N ALA A 50 0.25 -0.23 18.50
CA ALA A 50 -0.52 -0.46 17.29
C ALA A 50 -1.87 0.25 17.41
N VAL A 51 -2.19 1.09 16.44
CA VAL A 51 -3.47 1.80 16.34
C VAL A 51 -4.23 1.27 15.14
N GLU A 52 -5.48 0.86 15.35
CA GLU A 52 -6.35 0.35 14.29
C GLU A 52 -7.46 1.37 14.01
N LYS A 53 -7.65 1.72 12.73
CA LYS A 53 -8.64 2.68 12.25
C LYS A 53 -9.31 2.17 10.98
N PRO A 54 -10.60 2.48 10.75
CA PRO A 54 -11.30 2.00 9.56
C PRO A 54 -10.82 2.74 8.31
N PHE A 55 -10.74 2.01 7.17
CA PHE A 55 -10.20 2.53 5.92
C PHE A 55 -10.97 3.74 5.36
N TYR A 56 -12.29 3.75 5.51
CA TYR A 56 -13.13 4.85 4.98
C TYR A 56 -12.90 6.21 5.67
N GLU A 57 -12.18 6.24 6.80
CA GLU A 57 -11.78 7.47 7.52
C GLU A 57 -10.44 8.03 7.03
N PHE A 58 -9.77 7.36 6.09
CA PHE A 58 -8.51 7.82 5.52
C PHE A 58 -8.75 8.51 4.17
N ASP A 59 -8.08 9.64 4.01
CA ASP A 59 -8.00 10.36 2.75
C ASP A 59 -6.61 10.21 2.14
N ALA A 60 -6.57 10.14 0.81
CA ALA A 60 -5.34 10.00 0.06
C ALA A 60 -4.80 11.36 -0.36
N TRP A 61 -3.52 11.59 -0.04
CA TRP A 61 -2.76 12.78 -0.40
C TRP A 61 -1.62 12.40 -1.34
N CYS A 62 -1.45 13.18 -2.39
CA CYS A 62 -0.29 13.08 -3.28
C CYS A 62 0.78 14.07 -2.80
N CYS A 63 1.84 13.56 -2.19
CA CYS A 63 2.93 14.36 -1.64
C CYS A 63 4.08 14.42 -2.64
N ALA A 64 4.38 15.62 -3.14
CA ALA A 64 5.57 15.86 -3.94
C ALA A 64 6.80 16.03 -3.03
N ARG A 65 7.83 15.21 -3.24
CA ARG A 65 9.15 15.30 -2.63
C ARG A 65 10.16 15.70 -3.71
N VAL A 66 11.02 16.66 -3.40
CA VAL A 66 12.14 17.02 -4.28
C VAL A 66 13.33 16.14 -3.92
N ASP A 67 13.80 15.34 -4.87
CA ASP A 67 15.06 14.59 -4.78
C ASP A 67 16.10 15.14 -5.77
N ARG A 68 17.35 14.70 -5.66
CA ARG A 68 18.46 15.13 -6.54
C ARG A 68 18.19 14.82 -8.02
N PHE A 69 17.36 13.83 -8.30
CA PHE A 69 17.01 13.39 -9.67
C PHE A 69 15.70 14.00 -10.19
N GLY A 70 15.03 14.85 -9.41
CA GLY A 70 13.78 15.51 -9.79
C GLY A 70 12.68 15.40 -8.73
N THR A 71 11.46 15.75 -9.14
CA THR A 71 10.27 15.65 -8.30
C THR A 71 9.77 14.21 -8.29
N LEU A 72 9.61 13.66 -7.10
CA LEU A 72 9.03 12.36 -6.85
C LEU A 72 7.69 12.53 -6.14
N PHE A 73 6.70 11.73 -6.51
CA PHE A 73 5.38 11.73 -5.90
C PHE A 73 5.18 10.46 -5.08
N ASP A 74 4.80 10.65 -3.81
CA ASP A 74 4.47 9.58 -2.88
C ASP A 74 2.97 9.67 -2.51
N LEU A 75 2.32 8.51 -2.38
CA LEU A 75 0.97 8.42 -1.84
C LEU A 75 1.02 8.31 -0.32
N VAL A 76 0.32 9.23 0.36
CA VAL A 76 0.16 9.25 1.82
C VAL A 76 -1.31 9.14 2.15
N LEU A 77 -1.68 8.20 3.03
CA LEU A 77 -3.03 8.10 3.58
C LEU A 77 -3.06 8.79 4.93
N SER A 78 -3.84 9.85 5.04
CA SER A 78 -4.00 10.62 6.28
C SER A 78 -5.37 10.35 6.88
N HIS A 79 -5.41 10.04 8.17
CA HIS A 79 -6.65 9.82 8.88
C HIS A 79 -7.35 11.15 9.19
N ARG A 80 -8.65 11.26 8.90
CA ARG A 80 -9.43 12.50 9.05
C ARG A 80 -9.44 13.05 10.48
N TYR A 81 -9.63 12.18 11.46
CA TYR A 81 -9.91 12.60 12.85
C TYR A 81 -8.69 12.57 13.77
N SER A 82 -7.53 12.11 13.30
CA SER A 82 -6.34 11.99 14.14
C SER A 82 -5.08 12.19 13.32
N LYS A 83 -4.02 12.68 13.96
CA LYS A 83 -2.70 12.85 13.35
C LYS A 83 -2.01 11.50 13.10
N LEU A 84 -2.54 10.74 12.14
CA LEU A 84 -2.04 9.45 11.68
C LEU A 84 -1.87 9.54 10.18
N ASP A 85 -0.62 9.49 9.74
CA ASP A 85 -0.24 9.49 8.33
C ASP A 85 0.48 8.18 8.01
N VAL A 86 0.07 7.56 6.92
CA VAL A 86 0.57 6.28 6.44
C VAL A 86 1.15 6.49 5.05
N THR A 87 2.48 6.53 4.96
CA THR A 87 3.17 6.63 3.67
C THR A 87 3.21 5.25 3.02
N VAL A 88 2.57 5.11 1.87
CA VAL A 88 2.44 3.83 1.15
C VAL A 88 3.44 3.73 -0.01
N GLY A 89 4.36 4.69 -0.13
CA GLY A 89 5.38 4.74 -1.19
C GLY A 89 6.31 3.52 -1.25
N ASP A 90 6.43 2.74 -0.17
CA ASP A 90 7.29 1.55 -0.12
C ASP A 90 6.81 0.39 -1.01
N ILE A 91 5.52 0.34 -1.39
CA ILE A 91 5.00 -0.76 -2.23
C ILE A 91 5.36 -0.59 -3.70
N LEU A 92 5.21 0.62 -4.25
CA LEU A 92 5.40 0.89 -5.68
C LEU A 92 6.63 1.77 -6.00
N GLY A 93 7.25 2.33 -4.97
CA GLY A 93 8.33 3.30 -5.12
C GLY A 93 7.82 4.70 -5.43
N ALA A 94 8.71 5.68 -5.30
CA ALA A 94 8.41 7.06 -5.63
C ALA A 94 8.43 7.25 -7.15
N HIS A 95 7.38 7.86 -7.71
CA HIS A 95 7.23 7.99 -9.17
C HIS A 95 7.45 9.42 -9.64
N GLY A 96 7.92 9.59 -10.89
CA GLY A 96 8.09 10.92 -11.50
C GLY A 96 6.79 11.63 -11.89
N SER A 97 5.62 10.98 -11.74
CA SER A 97 4.31 11.53 -12.13
C SER A 97 3.26 11.27 -11.05
N PRO A 98 2.35 12.25 -10.79
CA PRO A 98 1.24 12.08 -9.85
C PRO A 98 0.19 11.07 -10.36
N THR A 99 0.15 10.75 -11.65
CA THR A 99 -0.81 9.77 -12.22
C THR A 99 -0.68 8.40 -11.55
N MET A 100 0.54 8.00 -11.19
CA MET A 100 0.77 6.74 -10.49
C MET A 100 0.18 6.74 -9.09
N CYS A 101 0.18 7.89 -8.39
CA CYS A 101 -0.49 8.01 -7.10
C CYS A 101 -2.01 7.80 -7.23
N TYR A 102 -2.62 8.27 -8.32
CA TYR A 102 -4.05 8.08 -8.56
C TYR A 102 -4.40 6.63 -8.89
N ALA A 103 -3.64 5.99 -9.78
CA ALA A 103 -3.78 4.57 -10.06
C ALA A 103 -3.61 3.73 -8.79
N TYR A 104 -2.65 4.12 -7.95
CA TYR A 104 -2.40 3.40 -6.73
C TYR A 104 -3.50 3.58 -5.69
N TRP A 105 -4.06 4.78 -5.59
CA TRP A 105 -5.23 5.02 -4.76
C TRP A 105 -6.44 4.20 -5.22
N ASP A 106 -6.68 4.11 -6.53
CA ASP A 106 -7.76 3.28 -7.10
C ASP A 106 -7.51 1.78 -6.82
N PHE A 107 -6.26 1.33 -6.94
CA PHE A 107 -5.86 -0.03 -6.54
C PHE A 107 -6.16 -0.32 -5.07
N ILE A 108 -5.77 0.56 -4.14
CA ILE A 108 -6.01 0.36 -2.70
C ILE A 108 -7.50 0.31 -2.42
N GLN A 109 -8.31 1.18 -3.03
CA GLN A 109 -9.77 1.14 -2.89
C GLN A 109 -10.35 -0.21 -3.35
N ASN A 110 -9.97 -0.69 -4.54
CA ASN A 110 -10.42 -1.99 -5.05
C ASN A 110 -9.90 -3.17 -4.20
N TYR A 111 -8.69 -3.06 -3.66
CA TYR A 111 -8.13 -4.05 -2.75
C TYR A 111 -8.83 -4.05 -1.38
N MET A 112 -9.31 -2.93 -0.87
CA MET A 112 -10.05 -2.87 0.39
C MET A 112 -11.55 -3.18 0.22
N ASP A 113 -12.07 -3.11 -1.01
CA ASP A 113 -13.46 -3.46 -1.32
C ASP A 113 -13.67 -4.99 -1.35
N VAL A 114 -14.29 -5.50 -0.28
CA VAL A 114 -14.63 -6.93 -0.13
C VAL A 114 -15.75 -7.42 -1.05
N THR A 115 -16.51 -6.50 -1.66
CA THR A 115 -17.63 -6.84 -2.54
C THR A 115 -17.17 -7.25 -3.94
N LYS A 116 -15.98 -6.81 -4.34
CA LYS A 116 -15.35 -7.12 -5.62
C LYS A 116 -14.26 -8.18 -5.45
N PRO A 117 -13.91 -8.94 -6.49
CA PRO A 117 -12.73 -9.81 -6.45
C PRO A 117 -11.45 -8.98 -6.27
N LEU A 118 -10.38 -9.63 -5.80
CA LEU A 118 -9.06 -9.02 -5.70
C LEU A 118 -8.60 -8.49 -7.08
N PRO A 119 -7.92 -7.32 -7.11
CA PRO A 119 -7.33 -6.82 -8.35
C PRO A 119 -6.43 -7.85 -9.03
N GLU A 120 -6.44 -7.87 -10.36
CA GLU A 120 -5.62 -8.79 -11.15
C GLU A 120 -4.16 -8.33 -11.18
N LEU A 121 -3.35 -8.90 -10.28
CA LEU A 121 -1.91 -8.69 -10.24
C LEU A 121 -1.17 -10.04 -10.06
N PRO A 122 0.00 -10.22 -10.70
CA PRO A 122 0.81 -11.42 -10.51
C PRO A 122 1.15 -11.71 -9.04
N MET A 123 1.41 -10.67 -8.25
CA MET A 123 1.73 -10.80 -6.82
C MET A 123 0.58 -11.35 -5.97
N LEU A 124 -0.66 -11.06 -6.36
CA LEU A 124 -1.86 -11.47 -5.63
C LEU A 124 -2.35 -12.87 -6.03
N GLU A 125 -1.88 -13.41 -7.15
CA GLU A 125 -2.30 -14.72 -7.68
C GLU A 125 -2.26 -15.82 -6.61
N GLN A 126 -1.17 -15.91 -5.87
CA GLN A 126 -0.99 -16.92 -4.83
C GLN A 126 -2.01 -16.81 -3.68
N TYR A 127 -2.58 -15.62 -3.45
CA TYR A 127 -3.49 -15.36 -2.33
C TYR A 127 -4.97 -15.37 -2.75
N ARG A 128 -5.29 -15.44 -4.06
CA ARG A 128 -6.67 -15.35 -4.57
C ARG A 128 -7.60 -16.39 -3.96
N HIS A 129 -7.12 -17.61 -3.78
CA HIS A 129 -7.88 -18.71 -3.19
C HIS A 129 -8.20 -18.50 -1.69
N LEU A 130 -7.49 -17.61 -1.00
CA LEU A 130 -7.73 -17.29 0.41
C LEU A 130 -8.86 -16.26 0.58
N ASP A 131 -9.21 -15.52 -0.46
CA ASP A 131 -10.29 -14.54 -0.44
C ASP A 131 -11.60 -15.19 -0.95
N PRO A 132 -12.67 -15.28 -0.14
CA PRO A 132 -13.87 -16.02 -0.50
C PRO A 132 -14.64 -15.37 -1.66
N THR A 133 -14.63 -14.04 -1.77
CA THR A 133 -15.25 -13.31 -2.88
C THR A 133 -14.53 -13.61 -4.19
N THR A 134 -13.20 -13.53 -4.16
CA THR A 134 -12.35 -13.84 -5.32
C THR A 134 -12.45 -15.30 -5.73
N ALA A 135 -12.43 -16.24 -4.78
CA ALA A 135 -12.54 -17.66 -5.06
C ALA A 135 -13.87 -18.02 -5.74
N LYS A 136 -15.00 -17.44 -5.29
CA LYS A 136 -16.31 -17.62 -5.95
C LYS A 136 -16.32 -17.03 -7.37
N HIS A 137 -15.76 -15.85 -7.54
CA HIS A 137 -15.64 -15.21 -8.85
C HIS A 137 -14.78 -16.03 -9.82
N ASP A 138 -13.64 -16.53 -9.36
CA ASP A 138 -12.71 -17.34 -10.15
C ASP A 138 -13.34 -18.69 -10.53
N GLN A 139 -14.12 -19.30 -9.62
CA GLN A 139 -14.89 -20.51 -9.91
C GLN A 139 -16.00 -20.27 -10.95
N ALA A 140 -16.72 -19.15 -10.84
CA ALA A 140 -17.79 -18.80 -11.77
C ALA A 140 -17.26 -18.47 -13.18
N THR A 141 -16.08 -17.86 -13.28
CA THR A 141 -15.45 -17.47 -14.55
C THR A 141 -14.56 -18.56 -15.15
N GLY A 142 -14.27 -19.64 -14.40
CA GLY A 142 -13.36 -20.69 -14.84
C GLY A 142 -11.91 -20.24 -14.98
N ARG A 143 -11.50 -19.23 -14.20
CA ARG A 143 -10.13 -18.68 -14.25
C ARG A 143 -9.12 -19.75 -13.80
N PRO A 144 -8.02 -19.97 -14.55
CA PRO A 144 -6.98 -20.90 -14.13
C PRO A 144 -6.25 -20.40 -12.87
N SER A 145 -5.79 -21.33 -12.02
CA SER A 145 -5.10 -21.01 -10.76
C SER A 145 -3.72 -20.36 -10.96
N ARG A 146 -3.06 -20.67 -12.09
CA ARG A 146 -1.74 -20.15 -12.50
C ARG A 146 -1.84 -19.26 -13.74
N TYR A 147 -2.85 -18.40 -13.78
CA TYR A 147 -3.15 -17.52 -14.91
C TYR A 147 -1.96 -16.66 -15.34
N TRP A 148 -1.29 -15.99 -14.40
CA TRP A 148 -0.15 -15.12 -14.70
C TRP A 148 1.12 -15.93 -14.96
N ARG A 149 1.34 -17.02 -14.22
CA ARG A 149 2.55 -17.83 -14.32
C ARG A 149 2.65 -18.64 -15.62
N ASP A 150 1.51 -19.12 -16.13
CA ASP A 150 1.46 -19.95 -17.34
C ASP A 150 1.20 -19.09 -18.61
N MET A 151 1.12 -17.76 -18.48
CA MET A 151 0.95 -16.81 -19.60
C MET A 151 2.25 -16.67 -20.41
N ASP A 152 2.13 -16.56 -21.73
CA ASP A 152 3.29 -16.29 -22.59
C ASP A 152 3.76 -14.83 -22.49
N ASP A 153 5.04 -14.59 -22.72
CA ASP A 153 5.67 -13.27 -22.60
C ASP A 153 5.00 -12.18 -23.46
N LYS A 154 4.48 -12.56 -24.64
CA LYS A 154 3.84 -11.59 -25.55
C LYS A 154 2.49 -11.16 -24.99
N THR A 155 1.66 -12.11 -24.54
CA THR A 155 0.38 -11.81 -23.88
C THR A 155 0.59 -11.06 -22.58
N PHE A 156 1.62 -11.43 -21.80
CA PHE A 156 1.98 -10.70 -20.59
C PHE A 156 2.33 -9.25 -20.89
N LYS A 157 3.18 -9.00 -21.89
CA LYS A 157 3.53 -7.65 -22.31
C LYS A 157 2.29 -6.85 -22.74
N GLN A 158 1.41 -7.46 -23.53
CA GLN A 158 0.17 -6.82 -23.96
C GLN A 158 -0.70 -6.42 -22.76
N LYS A 159 -0.86 -7.31 -21.77
CA LYS A 159 -1.61 -7.01 -20.54
C LYS A 159 -1.01 -5.86 -19.74
N VAL A 160 0.31 -5.80 -19.65
CA VAL A 160 1.01 -4.70 -18.97
C VAL A 160 0.80 -3.39 -19.74
N ASP A 161 0.91 -3.40 -21.06
CA ASP A 161 0.71 -2.22 -21.91
C ASP A 161 -0.75 -1.72 -21.84
N ASP A 162 -1.73 -2.63 -21.79
CA ASP A 162 -3.15 -2.33 -21.56
C ASP A 162 -3.35 -1.65 -20.19
N MET A 163 -2.76 -2.21 -19.12
CA MET A 163 -2.84 -1.64 -17.76
C MET A 163 -2.25 -0.22 -17.70
N PHE A 164 -1.11 0.04 -18.38
CA PHE A 164 -0.55 1.39 -18.45
C PHE A 164 -1.44 2.36 -19.21
N THR A 165 -2.10 1.88 -20.26
CA THR A 165 -3.08 2.66 -21.02
C THR A 165 -4.26 3.04 -20.13
N ASP A 166 -4.81 2.09 -19.37
CA ASP A 166 -5.90 2.34 -18.42
C ASP A 166 -5.49 3.38 -17.37
N VAL A 167 -4.27 3.27 -16.81
CA VAL A 167 -3.71 4.24 -15.86
C VAL A 167 -3.63 5.64 -16.46
N SER A 168 -3.26 5.77 -17.74
CA SER A 168 -3.17 7.07 -18.40
C SER A 168 -4.52 7.76 -18.59
N ILE A 169 -5.61 6.98 -18.62
CA ILE A 169 -6.99 7.46 -18.82
C ILE A 169 -7.66 7.87 -17.50
N ILE A 170 -7.08 7.52 -16.34
CA ILE A 170 -7.65 7.79 -15.03
C ILE A 170 -7.88 9.30 -14.82
N ASP A 171 -9.15 9.68 -14.75
CA ASP A 171 -9.61 11.07 -14.55
C ASP A 171 -9.95 11.35 -13.07
N THR A 172 -9.09 10.88 -12.15
CA THR A 172 -9.35 11.02 -10.70
C THR A 172 -9.47 12.47 -10.25
N THR A 173 -8.79 13.40 -10.92
CA THR A 173 -8.83 14.83 -10.59
C THR A 173 -10.16 15.50 -10.91
N ARG A 174 -10.97 14.93 -11.81
CA ARG A 174 -12.32 15.44 -12.12
C ARG A 174 -13.42 14.73 -11.34
N ARG A 175 -13.12 13.68 -10.58
CA ARG A 175 -14.12 13.01 -9.74
C ARG A 175 -14.60 13.98 -8.65
N PRO A 176 -15.92 14.11 -8.43
CA PRO A 176 -16.43 14.97 -7.37
C PRO A 176 -15.97 14.46 -6.01
N ASP A 177 -15.48 15.37 -5.17
CA ASP A 177 -15.19 15.07 -3.78
C ASP A 177 -16.51 14.97 -3.00
N LEU A 178 -17.00 13.74 -2.85
CA LEU A 178 -18.23 13.44 -2.10
C LEU A 178 -18.14 13.83 -0.62
N MET A 179 -16.93 14.07 -0.10
CA MET A 179 -16.70 14.46 1.29
C MET A 179 -16.58 15.97 1.46
N ALA A 180 -16.27 16.73 0.40
CA ALA A 180 -16.33 18.18 0.42
C ALA A 180 -17.72 18.70 0.82
N GLU A 181 -18.78 17.98 0.44
CA GLU A 181 -20.16 18.30 0.84
C GLU A 181 -20.44 18.04 2.33
N LYS A 182 -19.66 17.15 2.97
CA LYS A 182 -19.88 16.69 4.34
C LYS A 182 -18.92 17.31 5.35
N LEU A 183 -17.87 17.99 4.91
CA LEU A 183 -16.82 18.54 5.75
C LEU A 183 -16.89 20.07 5.75
N ASN A 184 -17.13 20.64 6.94
CA ASN A 184 -16.87 22.05 7.20
C ASN A 184 -15.42 22.19 7.65
N TYR A 185 -14.52 22.53 6.73
CA TYR A 185 -13.17 22.91 7.11
C TYR A 185 -13.25 24.19 7.95
N ALA A 186 -12.68 24.16 9.16
CA ALA A 186 -12.53 25.37 9.97
C ALA A 186 -11.59 26.32 9.21
N SER A 187 -12.15 27.43 8.75
CA SER A 187 -11.43 28.54 8.09
C SER A 187 -10.45 29.22 9.04
#